data_AF-A0A661E638-F1
#
_entry.id   AF-A0A661E638-F1
#
_cell.length_a   1.000
_cell.length_b   1.000
_cell.length_c   1.000
_cell.angle_alpha   90.00
_cell.angle_beta   90.00
_cell.angle_gamma   90.00
#
_symmetry.space_group_name_H-M   'P 1'
#
loop_
_entity.id
_entity.type
_entity.pdbx_description
1 polymer ?
#
loop_
_entity_poly.entity_id
_entity_poly.type
_entity_poly.pdbx_seq_one_letter_code
_entity_poly.pdbx_strand_id
1 'polypeptide(L)' 'MAEAPKKAAKAAAPKKAAVSKANRPTDVIEVKNISSKLINTSVDSIQPGETGKATNGEVKRLHKFLEKI' A
#
# COMPACT_ATOMS: atom_id res chain seq x y z
N MET A 1 -16.00 13.68 48.10
CA MET A 1 -15.30 13.06 46.95
C MET A 1 -15.60 11.57 47.01
N ALA A 2 -16.50 11.10 46.15
CA ALA A 2 -16.93 9.70 46.07
C ALA A 2 -16.53 9.18 44.69
N GLU A 3 -15.64 8.18 44.68
CA GLU A 3 -15.09 7.58 43.46
C GLU A 3 -16.15 6.78 42.68
N ALA A 4 -16.08 6.94 41.36
CA ALA A 4 -17.04 6.52 40.37
C ALA A 4 -16.97 4.99 40.04
N PRO A 5 -18.03 4.41 39.47
CA PRO A 5 -18.30 2.97 39.52
C PRO A 5 -17.50 2.15 38.50
N LYS A 6 -17.04 0.98 38.94
CA LYS A 6 -16.33 -0.05 38.16
C LYS A 6 -17.33 -0.75 37.21
N LYS A 7 -17.39 -0.29 35.96
CA LYS A 7 -18.22 -0.87 34.90
C LYS A 7 -17.60 -2.19 34.41
N ALA A 8 -18.30 -3.29 34.66
CA ALA A 8 -18.04 -4.59 34.04
C ALA A 8 -18.40 -4.54 32.55
N ALA A 9 -17.59 -5.12 31.66
CA ALA A 9 -18.07 -5.68 30.39
C ALA A 9 -17.04 -6.57 29.68
N LYS A 10 -17.49 -7.81 29.47
CA LYS A 10 -17.38 -8.61 28.24
C LYS A 10 -16.14 -9.48 28.04
N ALA A 11 -16.35 -10.77 28.29
CA ALA A 11 -15.60 -11.89 27.76
C ALA A 11 -15.38 -11.74 26.25
N ALA A 12 -14.11 -11.81 25.82
CA ALA A 12 -13.73 -11.80 24.43
C ALA A 12 -13.94 -13.21 23.83
N ALA A 13 -14.90 -13.30 22.89
CA ALA A 13 -15.10 -14.49 22.07
C ALA A 13 -13.83 -14.81 21.25
N PRO A 14 -13.53 -16.09 20.96
CA PRO A 14 -12.37 -16.48 20.18
C PRO A 14 -12.53 -15.95 18.76
N LYS A 15 -11.72 -14.95 18.39
CA LYS A 15 -11.66 -14.45 17.02
C LYS A 15 -11.15 -15.60 16.14
N LYS A 16 -11.99 -16.07 15.23
CA LYS A 16 -11.57 -16.90 14.08
C LYS A 16 -10.30 -16.27 13.49
N ALA A 17 -9.20 -17.00 13.51
CA ALA A 17 -7.99 -16.60 12.81
C ALA A 17 -8.33 -16.52 11.31
N ALA A 18 -8.45 -15.30 10.81
CA ALA A 18 -8.50 -15.06 9.38
C ALA A 18 -7.22 -15.68 8.80
N VAL A 19 -7.38 -16.57 7.84
CA VAL A 19 -6.28 -17.21 7.12
C VAL A 19 -5.38 -16.10 6.60
N SER A 20 -4.23 -15.94 7.25
CA SER A 20 -3.16 -15.07 6.78
C SER A 20 -2.73 -15.61 5.43
N LYS A 21 -3.33 -15.09 4.35
CA LYS A 21 -2.70 -15.13 3.04
C LYS A 21 -1.38 -14.43 3.24
N ALA A 22 -0.31 -15.21 3.34
CA ALA A 22 1.04 -14.71 3.34
C ALA A 22 1.13 -13.67 2.21
N ASN A 23 1.33 -12.41 2.59
CA ASN A 23 1.67 -11.36 1.67
C ASN A 23 2.92 -11.86 0.97
N ARG A 24 2.77 -12.32 -0.28
CA ARG A 24 3.91 -12.51 -1.17
C ARG A 24 4.69 -11.21 -1.09
N PRO A 25 6.04 -11.23 -0.99
CA PRO A 25 6.80 -10.00 -1.02
C PRO A 25 6.38 -9.27 -2.30
N THR A 26 5.59 -8.21 -2.13
CA THR A 26 5.16 -7.40 -3.25
C THR A 26 6.46 -6.78 -3.74
N ASP A 27 6.89 -7.13 -4.95
CA ASP A 27 8.10 -6.61 -5.59
C ASP A 27 7.91 -5.11 -5.86
N VAL A 28 7.96 -4.34 -4.78
CA VAL A 28 7.81 -2.90 -4.73
C VAL A 28 9.19 -2.34 -4.96
N ILE A 29 9.34 -1.70 -6.11
CA ILE A 29 10.55 -1.02 -6.53
C ILE A 29 10.32 0.48 -6.45
N GLU A 30 11.36 1.20 -6.06
CA GLU A 30 11.36 2.65 -6.10
C GLU A 30 11.68 3.12 -7.51
N VAL A 31 10.85 4.01 -8.03
CA VAL A 31 10.94 4.51 -9.39
C VAL A 31 10.85 6.02 -9.35
N LYS A 32 11.77 6.68 -10.04
CA LYS A 32 11.71 8.13 -10.23
C LYS A 32 10.84 8.43 -11.44
N ASN A 33 9.80 9.24 -11.24
CA ASN A 33 8.99 9.72 -12.34
C ASN A 33 9.71 10.86 -13.07
N ILE A 34 10.29 10.54 -14.23
CA ILE A 34 10.92 11.52 -15.13
C ILE A 34 9.94 12.13 -16.14
N SER A 35 8.67 11.67 -16.12
CA SER A 35 7.61 12.25 -16.94
C SER A 35 7.11 13.55 -16.31
N SER A 36 6.63 14.46 -17.14
CA SER A 36 5.92 15.68 -16.73
C SER A 36 4.47 15.41 -16.29
N LYS A 37 4.05 14.15 -16.17
CA LYS A 37 2.70 13.73 -15.78
C LYS A 37 2.73 12.94 -14.47
N LEU A 38 1.69 13.08 -13.65
CA LEU A 38 1.48 12.24 -12.47
C LEU A 38 1.32 10.76 -12.88
N ILE A 39 2.05 9.87 -12.22
CA ILE A 39 1.91 8.42 -12.42
C ILE A 39 1.19 7.83 -11.21
N ASN A 40 -0.03 7.33 -11.42
CA ASN A 40 -0.74 6.57 -10.39
C ASN A 40 -0.34 5.10 -10.47
N THR A 41 0.25 4.59 -9.40
CA THR A 41 0.50 3.16 -9.20
C THR A 41 -0.53 2.60 -8.22
N SER A 42 -0.54 1.29 -8.09
CA SER A 42 -1.37 0.55 -7.15
C SER A 42 -0.95 0.79 -5.70
N VAL A 43 0.22 1.41 -5.49
CA VAL A 43 0.83 1.61 -4.17
C VAL A 43 0.86 3.09 -3.81
N ASP A 44 1.09 3.99 -4.77
CA ASP A 44 1.20 5.43 -4.52
C ASP A 44 0.96 6.26 -5.81
N SER A 45 0.92 7.58 -5.67
CA SER A 45 0.89 8.52 -6.80
C SER A 45 2.23 9.24 -6.89
N ILE A 46 2.98 9.00 -7.97
CA ILE A 46 4.33 9.56 -8.16
C ILE A 46 4.24 10.87 -8.94
N GLN A 47 4.49 11.99 -8.27
CA GLN A 47 4.55 13.32 -8.89
C GLN A 47 5.72 13.44 -9.87
N PRO A 48 5.62 14.31 -10.90
CA PRO A 48 6.74 14.62 -11.79
C PRO A 48 7.99 15.04 -11.00
N GLY A 49 9.12 14.39 -11.28
CA GLY A 49 10.40 14.67 -10.62
C GLY A 49 10.60 13.95 -9.28
N GLU A 50 9.56 13.36 -8.70
CA GLU A 50 9.65 12.62 -7.44
C GLU A 50 9.84 11.11 -7.64
N THR A 51 10.34 10.47 -6.59
CA THR A 51 10.44 9.01 -6.47
C THR A 51 9.22 8.47 -5.75
N GLY A 52 8.66 7.37 -6.26
CA GLY A 52 7.58 6.68 -5.60
C GLY A 52 7.63 5.18 -5.83
N LYS A 53 6.72 4.47 -5.19
CA LYS A 53 6.72 3.00 -5.15
C LYS A 53 5.83 2.44 -6.25
N ALA A 54 6.37 1.53 -7.03
CA ALA A 54 5.64 0.83 -8.08
C ALA A 54 5.92 -0.68 -8.01
N THR A 55 5.00 -1.48 -8.51
CA THR A 55 5.27 -2.90 -8.70
C THR A 55 6.06 -3.16 -9.98
N ASN A 56 6.82 -4.25 -10.04
CA ASN A 56 7.55 -4.66 -11.25
C ASN A 56 6.64 -4.75 -12.50
N GLY A 57 5.38 -5.19 -12.32
CA GLY A 57 4.38 -5.25 -13.39
C GLY A 57 3.99 -3.87 -13.93
N GLU A 58 3.92 -2.85 -13.09
CA GLU A 58 3.62 -1.47 -13.49
C GLU A 58 4.81 -0.82 -14.18
N VAL A 59 6.03 -1.03 -13.67
CA VAL A 59 7.25 -0.53 -14.32
C VAL A 59 7.42 -1.11 -15.71
N LYS A 60 7.16 -2.41 -15.91
CA LYS A 60 7.18 -3.00 -17.26
C LYS A 60 6.12 -2.41 -18.19
N ARG A 61 4.93 -2.05 -17.69
CA ARG A 61 3.91 -1.37 -18.49
C ARG A 61 4.33 0.05 -18.85
N LEU A 62 4.89 0.79 -17.89
CA LEU A 62 5.41 2.13 -18.10
C LEU A 62 6.57 2.13 -19.11
N HIS A 63 7.49 1.18 -19.01
CA HIS A 63 8.59 1.02 -19.95
C HIS A 63 8.09 0.75 -21.38
N LYS A 64 7.16 -0.20 -21.56
CA LYS A 64 6.58 -0.50 -22.88
C LYS A 64 5.79 0.66 -23.47
N PHE A 65 5.17 1.49 -22.63
CA PHE A 65 4.48 2.70 -23.10
C PHE A 65 5.48 3.71 -23.69
N LEU A 66 6.65 3.85 -23.07
CA LEU A 66 7.72 4.74 -23.55
C LEU A 66 8.41 4.19 -24.81
N GLU A 67 8.58 2.87 -24.95
CA GLU A 67 9.14 2.26 -26.18
C GLU A 67 8.25 2.40 -27.41
N LYS A 68 6.95 2.69 -27.23
CA LYS A 68 5.97 2.78 -28.31
C LYS A 68 5.75 4.21 -28.81
N ILE A 69 6.42 5.19 -28.20
CA ILE A 69 6.42 6.61 -28.58
C ILE A 69 7.73 6.90 -29.34
#